data_AF-A0A0T1WFU3-F1
#
_entry.id   AF-A0A0T1WFU3-F1
#
_cell.length_a   1.000
_cell.length_b   1.000
_cell.length_c   1.000
_cell.angle_alpha   90.00
_cell.angle_beta   90.00
_cell.angle_gamma   90.00
#
_symmetry.space_group_name_H-M   'P 1'
#
loop_
_entity.id
_entity.type
_entity.pdbx_description
1 polymer ?
#
loop_
_entity_poly.entity_id
_entity_poly.type
_entity_poly.pdbx_seq_one_letter_code
_entity_poly.pdbx_strand_id
1 'polypeptide(L)'
;MDTHQDALRGALKRAASAMKAAGPDFALAGSYALWVHGAPEPVHDVDFVVAEVDAGAAAETLADAGFAIERTPEDWLFKASTADGHDVLAIAMPVLSATVVMCQKLKSLHEHHCNFAALLPATRAVREQVDWAVVRDATADNDFATAFLFLVERLGIVTISE
;
A
#
# COMPACT_ATOMS: atom_id res chain seq x y z
N MET A 1 -1.81 -24.60 3.49
CA MET A 1 -2.59 -23.35 3.48
C MET A 1 -1.76 -22.36 4.27
N ASP A 2 -1.35 -21.25 3.66
CA ASP A 2 -0.34 -20.36 4.24
C ASP A 2 -0.95 -19.51 5.35
N THR A 3 -0.69 -19.90 6.59
CA THR A 3 -1.26 -19.30 7.80
C THR A 3 -0.92 -17.82 7.95
N HIS A 4 0.14 -17.34 7.30
CA HIS A 4 0.53 -15.94 7.37
C HIS A 4 -0.35 -15.03 6.51
N GLN A 5 -0.63 -15.40 5.26
CA GLN A 5 -1.50 -14.61 4.38
C GLN A 5 -2.93 -14.54 4.89
N ASP A 6 -3.42 -15.65 5.46
CA ASP A 6 -4.74 -15.67 6.09
C ASP A 6 -4.79 -14.75 7.32
N ALA A 7 -3.71 -14.67 8.10
CA ALA A 7 -3.60 -13.73 9.21
C ALA A 7 -3.60 -12.26 8.73
N LEU A 8 -2.88 -11.96 7.65
CA LEU A 8 -2.84 -10.61 7.05
C LEU A 8 -4.20 -10.20 6.48
N ARG A 9 -4.91 -11.10 5.79
CA ARG A 9 -6.30 -10.86 5.35
C ARG A 9 -7.22 -10.65 6.54
N GLY A 10 -7.07 -11.43 7.62
CA GLY A 10 -7.82 -11.24 8.86
C GLY A 10 -7.59 -9.85 9.46
N ALA A 11 -6.33 -9.42 9.57
CA ALA A 11 -5.95 -8.10 10.05
C ALA A 11 -6.51 -6.98 9.16
N LEU A 12 -6.35 -7.09 7.83
CA LEU A 12 -6.93 -6.17 6.84
C LEU A 12 -8.42 -5.96 7.07
N LYS A 13 -9.19 -7.05 7.15
CA LYS A 13 -10.64 -6.96 7.30
C LYS A 13 -11.02 -6.43 8.68
N ARG A 14 -10.32 -6.81 9.75
CA ARG A 14 -10.60 -6.27 11.10
C ARG A 14 -10.34 -4.77 11.17
N ALA A 15 -9.20 -4.31 10.67
CA ALA A 15 -8.86 -2.89 10.64
C ALA A 15 -9.87 -2.11 9.80
N ALA A 16 -10.19 -2.57 8.59
CA ALA A 16 -11.18 -1.91 7.74
C ALA A 16 -12.58 -1.89 8.38
N SER A 17 -12.97 -2.95 9.09
CA SER A 17 -14.24 -3.00 9.82
C SER A 17 -14.30 -1.94 10.92
N ALA A 18 -13.24 -1.84 11.72
CA ALA A 18 -13.16 -0.88 12.82
C ALA A 18 -13.18 0.56 12.30
N MET A 19 -12.33 0.85 11.31
CA MET A 19 -12.25 2.17 10.68
C MET A 19 -13.58 2.58 10.05
N LYS A 20 -14.28 1.65 9.38
CA LYS A 20 -15.59 1.95 8.79
C LYS A 20 -16.70 2.17 9.82
N ALA A 21 -16.61 1.53 10.98
CA ALA A 21 -17.63 1.61 12.01
C ALA A 21 -17.52 2.88 12.86
N ALA A 22 -16.30 3.31 13.18
CA ALA A 22 -16.07 4.39 14.14
C ALA A 22 -14.82 5.24 13.85
N GLY A 23 -14.05 4.91 12.81
CA GLY A 23 -12.82 5.61 12.49
C GLY A 23 -13.00 6.79 11.52
N PRO A 24 -11.90 7.52 11.27
CA PRO A 24 -11.88 8.58 10.27
C PRO A 24 -11.95 8.03 8.83
N ASP A 25 -12.08 8.93 7.87
CA ASP A 25 -11.96 8.59 6.45
C ASP A 25 -10.58 7.96 6.17
N PHE A 26 -10.59 6.85 5.43
CA PHE A 26 -9.41 6.06 5.15
C PHE A 26 -9.44 5.46 3.75
N ALA A 27 -8.28 5.03 3.27
CA ALA A 27 -8.19 4.20 2.07
C ALA A 27 -7.14 3.10 2.22
N LEU A 28 -7.41 1.95 1.60
CA LEU A 28 -6.42 0.89 1.43
C LEU A 28 -5.30 1.37 0.51
N ALA A 29 -4.06 1.14 0.93
CA ALA A 29 -2.85 1.58 0.23
C ALA A 29 -1.88 0.41 0.01
N GLY A 30 -0.67 0.75 -0.43
CA GLY A 30 0.44 -0.19 -0.52
C GLY A 30 0.18 -1.40 -1.41
N SER A 31 0.83 -2.52 -1.09
CA SER A 31 0.78 -3.72 -1.94
C SER A 31 -0.61 -4.35 -1.99
N TYR A 32 -1.40 -4.26 -0.92
CA TYR A 32 -2.78 -4.74 -0.90
C TYR A 32 -3.70 -3.90 -1.80
N ALA A 33 -3.48 -2.59 -1.93
CA ALA A 33 -4.18 -1.80 -2.94
C ALA A 33 -3.83 -2.24 -4.36
N LEU A 34 -2.57 -2.54 -4.67
CA LEU A 34 -2.20 -3.09 -5.99
C LEU A 34 -2.78 -4.47 -6.23
N TRP A 35 -2.93 -5.32 -5.20
CA TRP A 35 -3.59 -6.62 -5.31
C TRP A 35 -5.05 -6.47 -5.73
N VAL A 36 -5.78 -5.50 -5.18
CA VAL A 36 -7.14 -5.16 -5.64
C VAL A 36 -7.15 -4.79 -7.14
N HIS A 37 -6.10 -4.13 -7.62
CA HIS A 37 -5.91 -3.79 -9.04
C HIS A 37 -5.33 -4.94 -9.89
N GLY A 38 -5.18 -6.14 -9.34
CA GLY A 38 -4.77 -7.34 -10.07
C GLY A 38 -3.27 -7.69 -10.01
N ALA A 39 -2.48 -7.00 -9.18
CA ALA A 39 -1.10 -7.42 -8.88
C ALA A 39 -1.09 -8.76 -8.10
N PRO A 40 0.06 -9.44 -8.00
CA PRO A 40 0.17 -10.60 -7.12
C PRO A 40 -0.16 -10.27 -5.67
N GLU A 41 -0.72 -11.24 -4.95
CA GLU A 41 -1.05 -11.05 -3.55
C GLU A 41 0.23 -10.86 -2.71
N PRO A 42 0.29 -9.83 -1.85
CA PRO A 42 1.43 -9.60 -0.98
C PRO A 42 1.51 -10.63 0.15
N VAL A 43 2.72 -10.75 0.70
CA VAL A 43 3.06 -11.58 1.88
C VAL A 43 3.66 -10.75 3.01
N HIS A 44 3.56 -9.42 2.91
CA HIS A 44 4.07 -8.45 3.87
C HIS A 44 2.89 -7.85 4.64
N ASP A 45 3.01 -6.60 5.08
CA ASP A 45 2.00 -5.87 5.81
C ASP A 45 0.82 -5.35 4.97
N VAL A 46 -0.18 -4.84 5.70
CA VAL A 46 -1.36 -4.17 5.18
C VAL A 46 -1.24 -2.68 5.48
N ASP A 47 -1.34 -1.86 4.43
CA ASP A 47 -1.23 -0.41 4.55
C ASP A 47 -2.59 0.29 4.44
N PHE A 48 -2.86 1.21 5.36
CA PHE A 48 -3.96 2.16 5.26
C PHE A 48 -3.41 3.58 5.29
N VAL A 49 -4.05 4.49 4.57
CA VAL A 49 -3.81 5.93 4.67
C VAL A 49 -5.01 6.62 5.30
N VAL A 50 -4.71 7.63 6.11
CA VAL A 50 -5.67 8.57 6.71
C VAL A 50 -5.10 9.97 6.57
N ALA A 51 -5.92 11.01 6.77
CA ALA A 51 -5.38 12.36 6.87
C ALA A 51 -4.47 12.48 8.10
N GLU A 52 -3.41 13.28 8.02
CA GLU A 52 -2.43 13.46 9.11
C GLU A 52 -3.12 13.85 10.43
N VAL A 53 -4.08 14.78 10.35
CA VAL A 53 -4.87 15.24 11.50
C VAL A 53 -5.69 14.13 12.16
N ASP A 54 -6.00 13.07 11.44
CA ASP A 54 -6.84 11.95 11.87
C ASP A 54 -6.01 10.74 12.35
N ALA A 55 -4.67 10.80 12.28
CA ALA A 55 -3.79 9.71 12.70
C ALA A 55 -3.92 9.35 14.18
N GLY A 56 -4.33 10.31 15.03
CA GLY A 56 -4.69 10.07 16.43
C GLY A 56 -5.97 9.22 16.53
N ALA A 57 -7.05 9.68 15.91
CA ALA A 57 -8.34 9.00 15.92
C ALA A 57 -8.30 7.60 15.29
N ALA A 58 -7.52 7.42 14.22
CA ALA A 58 -7.30 6.11 13.60
C ALA A 58 -6.62 5.13 14.55
N ALA A 59 -5.58 5.58 15.26
CA ALA A 59 -4.87 4.74 16.23
C ALA A 59 -5.78 4.36 17.42
N GLU A 60 -6.57 5.30 17.94
CA GLU A 60 -7.55 5.04 19.00
C GLU A 60 -8.61 4.02 18.55
N THR A 61 -9.16 4.21 17.34
CA THR A 61 -10.15 3.28 16.75
C THR A 61 -9.59 1.86 16.62
N LEU A 62 -8.35 1.72 16.16
CA LEU A 62 -7.70 0.41 16.02
C LEU A 62 -7.37 -0.20 17.38
N ALA A 63 -6.95 0.60 18.37
CA ALA A 63 -6.73 0.14 19.74
C ALA A 63 -8.03 -0.38 20.38
N ASP A 64 -9.14 0.33 20.22
CA ASP A 64 -10.46 -0.08 20.70
C ASP A 64 -10.95 -1.37 20.02
N ALA A 65 -10.50 -1.62 18.79
CA ALA A 65 -10.73 -2.88 18.07
C ALA A 65 -9.77 -4.01 18.46
N GLY A 66 -8.88 -3.79 19.43
CA GLY A 66 -7.96 -4.78 19.98
C GLY A 66 -6.61 -4.88 19.27
N PHE A 67 -6.24 -3.91 18.44
CA PHE A 67 -4.89 -3.84 17.89
C PHE A 67 -3.91 -3.26 18.91
N ALA A 68 -2.72 -3.85 19.02
CA ALA A 68 -1.60 -3.21 19.70
C ALA A 68 -1.00 -2.14 18.78
N ILE A 69 -0.99 -0.89 19.26
CA ILE A 69 -0.45 0.26 18.53
C ILE A 69 0.98 0.53 18.96
N GLU A 70 1.88 0.60 17.98
CA GLU A 70 3.28 0.99 18.14
C GLU A 70 3.50 2.30 17.37
N ARG A 71 3.85 3.37 18.08
CA ARG A 71 4.31 4.62 17.46
C ARG A 71 5.76 4.42 17.03
N THR A 72 6.04 4.61 15.75
CA THR A 72 7.39 4.46 15.23
C THR A 72 8.13 5.81 15.29
N PRO A 73 9.47 5.82 15.22
CA PRO A 73 10.24 7.06 15.22
C PRO A 73 9.91 7.97 14.02
N GLU A 74 9.41 7.37 12.95
CA GLU A 74 8.84 8.07 11.82
C GLU A 74 7.51 8.71 12.23
N ASP A 75 7.49 10.02 12.46
CA ASP A 75 6.30 10.78 12.91
C ASP A 75 5.08 10.65 11.97
N TRP A 76 5.26 10.08 10.78
CA TRP A 76 4.23 9.87 9.75
C TRP A 76 3.64 8.45 9.73
N LEU A 77 4.11 7.53 10.58
CA LEU A 77 3.67 6.13 10.59
C LEU A 77 3.39 5.64 12.02
N PHE A 78 2.40 4.76 12.15
CA PHE A 78 2.25 3.90 13.32
C PHE A 78 1.92 2.48 12.86
N LYS A 79 2.33 1.47 13.64
CA LYS A 79 2.02 0.08 13.36
C LYS A 79 0.86 -0.38 14.24
N ALA A 80 -0.03 -1.18 13.66
CA ALA A 80 -1.12 -1.83 14.36
C ALA A 80 -0.99 -3.35 14.16
N SER A 81 -0.92 -4.11 15.24
CA SER A 81 -0.77 -5.57 15.18
C SER A 81 -1.84 -6.29 16.00
N THR A 82 -2.26 -7.47 15.55
CA THR A 82 -3.21 -8.35 16.26
C THR A 82 -2.55 -9.69 16.51
N ALA A 83 -2.77 -10.28 17.69
CA ALA A 83 -2.30 -11.62 18.01
C ALA A 83 -3.14 -12.71 17.32
N ASP A 84 -4.40 -12.39 17.01
CA ASP A 84 -5.37 -13.35 16.48
C ASP A 84 -5.89 -12.92 15.10
N GLY A 85 -5.60 -13.73 14.08
CA GLY A 85 -6.17 -13.62 12.75
C GLY A 85 -7.54 -14.28 12.72
N HIS A 86 -8.61 -13.51 12.90
CA HIS A 86 -9.95 -14.03 12.68
C HIS A 86 -10.45 -13.63 11.29
N ASP A 87 -11.11 -14.57 10.63
CA ASP A 87 -11.74 -14.32 9.35
C ASP A 87 -13.00 -13.47 9.55
N VAL A 88 -13.03 -12.30 8.90
CA VAL A 88 -14.18 -11.40 8.87
C VAL A 88 -14.78 -11.48 7.44
N LEU A 89 -16.06 -11.16 7.29
CA LEU A 89 -16.73 -11.17 5.98
C LEU A 89 -16.13 -10.13 5.02
N ALA A 90 -16.54 -10.15 3.74
CA ALA A 90 -16.09 -9.16 2.76
C ALA A 90 -16.49 -7.74 3.18
N ILE A 91 -15.51 -6.82 3.23
CA ILE A 91 -15.72 -5.42 3.57
C ILE A 91 -15.41 -4.56 2.34
N ALA A 92 -16.42 -3.84 1.86
CA ALA A 92 -16.20 -2.78 0.88
C ALA A 92 -15.54 -1.57 1.57
N MET A 93 -14.37 -1.17 1.07
CA MET A 93 -13.60 -0.03 1.57
C MET A 93 -13.02 0.78 0.40
N PRO A 94 -12.73 2.08 0.59
CA PRO A 94 -12.00 2.86 -0.40
C PRO A 94 -10.60 2.30 -0.63
N VAL A 95 -10.12 2.34 -1.88
CA VAL A 95 -8.78 1.87 -2.27
C VAL A 95 -8.13 2.97 -3.07
N LEU A 96 -6.86 3.30 -2.77
CA LEU A 96 -6.10 4.26 -3.58
C LEU A 96 -5.98 3.78 -5.03
N SER A 97 -5.97 4.72 -5.97
CA SER A 97 -5.79 4.37 -7.38
C SER A 97 -4.41 3.77 -7.63
N ALA A 98 -4.30 2.89 -8.63
CA ALA A 98 -3.03 2.28 -9.00
C ALA A 98 -1.94 3.32 -9.29
N THR A 99 -2.27 4.46 -9.91
CA THR A 99 -1.35 5.57 -10.15
C THR A 99 -0.77 6.13 -8.85
N VAL A 100 -1.61 6.46 -7.86
CA VAL A 100 -1.14 7.02 -6.58
C VAL A 100 -0.27 6.02 -5.83
N VAL A 101 -0.68 4.75 -5.79
CA VAL A 101 0.09 3.70 -5.13
C VAL A 101 1.42 3.46 -5.84
N MET A 102 1.46 3.55 -7.16
CA MET A 102 2.71 3.44 -7.94
C MET A 102 3.64 4.62 -7.62
N CYS A 103 3.15 5.86 -7.57
CA CYS A 103 3.94 7.02 -7.14
C CYS A 103 4.55 6.79 -5.75
N GLN A 104 3.76 6.34 -4.78
CA GLN A 104 4.22 6.09 -3.41
C GLN A 104 5.32 5.03 -3.37
N LYS A 105 5.15 3.90 -4.09
CA LYS A 105 6.15 2.83 -4.15
C LYS A 105 7.45 3.26 -4.81
N LEU A 106 7.39 4.11 -5.83
CA LEU A 106 8.61 4.61 -6.47
C LEU A 106 9.30 5.65 -5.60
N LYS A 107 8.55 6.49 -4.88
CA LYS A 107 9.12 7.44 -3.90
C LYS A 107 9.79 6.77 -2.71
N SER A 108 9.34 5.57 -2.32
CA SER A 108 9.95 4.82 -1.23
C SER A 108 11.27 4.13 -1.60
N LEU A 109 11.72 4.21 -2.87
CA LEU A 109 13.00 3.63 -3.29
C LEU A 109 14.17 4.48 -2.77
N HIS A 110 15.14 3.80 -2.15
CA HIS A 110 16.41 4.39 -1.72
C HIS A 110 17.51 3.33 -1.66
N GLU A 111 18.73 3.72 -1.30
CA GLU A 111 19.93 2.85 -1.38
C GLU A 111 19.81 1.52 -0.61
N HIS A 112 19.10 1.51 0.52
CA HIS A 112 18.89 0.30 1.32
C HIS A 112 17.61 -0.46 0.93
N HIS A 113 16.73 0.15 0.15
CA HIS A 113 15.46 -0.43 -0.26
C HIS A 113 15.18 -0.17 -1.75
N CYS A 114 16.02 -0.75 -2.62
CA CYS A 114 15.90 -0.66 -4.07
C CYS A 114 15.76 -2.06 -4.70
N ASN A 115 14.59 -2.68 -4.54
CA ASN A 115 14.31 -4.00 -5.11
C ASN A 115 13.35 -3.91 -6.32
N PHE A 116 13.90 -3.69 -7.51
CA PHE A 116 13.11 -3.65 -8.75
C PHE A 116 12.44 -4.99 -9.09
N ALA A 117 13.04 -6.12 -8.69
CA ALA A 117 12.47 -7.43 -8.94
C ALA A 117 11.10 -7.60 -8.27
N ALA A 118 10.92 -7.01 -7.08
CA ALA A 118 9.62 -7.02 -6.39
C ALA A 118 8.58 -6.09 -7.04
N LEU A 119 9.00 -5.02 -7.72
CA LEU A 119 8.10 -4.06 -8.36
C LEU A 119 7.64 -4.49 -9.76
N LEU A 120 8.44 -5.27 -10.48
CA LEU A 120 8.14 -5.67 -11.86
C LEU A 120 6.81 -6.43 -12.02
N PRO A 121 6.46 -7.43 -11.19
CA PRO A 121 5.19 -8.14 -11.32
C PRO A 121 3.98 -7.23 -11.15
N ALA A 122 4.02 -6.36 -10.13
CA ALA A 122 2.95 -5.40 -9.88
C ALA A 122 2.83 -4.39 -11.02
N THR A 123 3.95 -3.84 -11.49
CA THR A 123 4.01 -2.92 -12.64
C THR A 123 3.40 -3.54 -13.89
N ARG A 124 3.75 -4.79 -14.21
CA ARG A 124 3.16 -5.51 -15.35
C ARG A 124 1.66 -5.67 -15.21
N ALA A 125 1.16 -5.98 -14.01
CA ALA A 125 -0.25 -6.19 -13.77
C ALA A 125 -1.07 -4.89 -13.92
N VAL A 126 -0.57 -3.77 -13.39
CA VAL A 126 -1.31 -2.51 -13.35
C VAL A 126 -1.02 -1.56 -14.52
N ARG A 127 -0.18 -1.95 -15.48
CA ARG A 127 0.31 -1.07 -16.56
C ARG A 127 -0.76 -0.31 -17.35
N GLU A 128 -1.93 -0.90 -17.54
CA GLU A 128 -3.04 -0.28 -18.29
C GLU A 128 -3.93 0.61 -17.40
N GLN A 129 -3.76 0.54 -16.08
CA GLN A 129 -4.54 1.28 -15.07
C GLN A 129 -3.77 2.49 -14.51
N VAL A 130 -2.46 2.55 -14.75
CA VAL A 130 -1.57 3.60 -14.26
C VAL A 130 -1.41 4.68 -15.32
N ASP A 131 -1.54 5.93 -14.89
CA ASP A 131 -1.11 7.09 -15.67
C ASP A 131 0.40 7.28 -15.50
N TRP A 132 1.18 6.78 -16.45
CA TRP A 132 2.63 6.77 -16.38
C TRP A 132 3.28 8.16 -16.52
N ALA A 133 2.59 9.12 -17.16
CA ALA A 133 3.07 10.50 -17.23
C ALA A 133 2.99 11.16 -15.85
N VAL A 134 1.86 10.97 -15.15
CA VAL A 134 1.69 11.44 -13.76
C VAL A 134 2.71 10.78 -12.83
N VAL A 135 2.95 9.47 -12.96
CA VAL A 135 3.97 8.78 -12.14
C VAL A 135 5.35 9.38 -12.36
N ARG A 136 5.76 9.54 -13.63
CA ARG A 136 7.06 10.12 -13.97
C ARG A 136 7.25 11.50 -13.34
N ASP A 137 6.28 12.39 -13.55
CA ASP A 137 6.37 13.77 -13.07
C ASP A 137 6.37 13.83 -11.54
N ALA A 138 5.53 13.01 -10.90
CA ALA A 138 5.43 12.97 -9.45
C ALA A 138 6.69 12.44 -8.77
N THR A 139 7.50 11.61 -9.44
CA THR A 139 8.70 10.99 -8.89
C THR A 139 10.01 11.47 -9.53
N ALA A 140 9.97 12.59 -10.26
CA ALA A 140 11.12 13.13 -10.98
C ALA A 140 12.29 13.53 -10.06
N ASP A 141 12.02 13.72 -8.77
CA ASP A 141 13.00 14.04 -7.72
C ASP A 141 13.71 12.82 -7.13
N ASN A 142 13.34 11.60 -7.52
CA ASN A 142 13.95 10.35 -7.04
C ASN A 142 14.68 9.62 -8.17
N ASP A 143 16.02 9.60 -8.11
CA ASP A 143 16.86 8.95 -9.13
C ASP A 143 16.63 7.44 -9.26
N PHE A 144 16.27 6.75 -8.17
CA PHE A 144 15.93 5.32 -8.24
C PHE A 144 14.61 5.09 -8.98
N ALA A 145 13.62 5.97 -8.78
CA ALA A 145 12.38 5.95 -9.53
C ALA A 145 12.64 6.21 -11.02
N THR A 146 13.45 7.22 -11.35
CA THR A 146 13.87 7.51 -12.73
C THR A 146 14.55 6.29 -13.38
N ALA A 147 15.46 5.63 -12.66
CA ALA A 147 16.13 4.43 -13.15
C ALA A 147 15.15 3.26 -13.38
N PHE A 148 14.17 3.08 -12.49
CA PHE A 148 13.14 2.06 -12.65
C PHE A 148 12.25 2.33 -13.87
N LEU A 149 11.76 3.57 -14.03
CA LEU A 149 10.91 3.99 -15.15
C LEU A 149 11.63 3.78 -16.49
N PHE A 150 12.91 4.19 -16.57
CA PHE A 150 13.76 3.90 -17.71
C PHE A 150 13.86 2.41 -18.00
N LEU A 151 14.09 1.58 -16.97
CA LEU A 151 14.19 0.13 -17.14
C LEU A 151 12.89 -0.48 -17.67
N VAL A 152 11.73 -0.13 -17.11
CA VAL A 152 10.45 -0.74 -17.52
C VAL A 152 10.02 -0.31 -18.92
N GLU A 153 10.39 0.90 -19.35
CA GLU A 153 10.23 1.34 -20.73
C GLU A 153 11.16 0.56 -21.68
N ARG A 154 12.45 0.43 -21.32
CA ARG A 154 13.42 -0.37 -22.09
C ARG A 154 13.04 -1.84 -22.23
N LEU A 155 12.33 -2.38 -21.25
CA LEU A 155 11.79 -3.74 -21.25
C LEU A 155 10.46 -3.86 -22.02
N GLY A 156 9.92 -2.76 -22.56
CA GLY A 156 8.64 -2.74 -23.28
C GLY A 156 7.43 -3.07 -22.40
N ILE A 157 7.53 -2.80 -21.09
CA ILE A 157 6.43 -3.05 -20.14
C ILE A 157 5.41 -1.92 -20.18
N VAL A 158 5.89 -0.69 -20.34
CA VAL A 158 5.11 0.54 -20.38
C VAL A 158 5.64 1.41 -21.52
N THR A 159 4.81 2.34 -21.98
CA THR A 159 5.24 3.42 -22.87
C THR A 159 5.06 4.73 -22.11
N ILE A 160 6.14 5.45 -21.88
CA ILE A 160 6.12 6.70 -21.12
C ILE A 160 6.45 7.81 -22.12
N SER A 161 5.43 8.48 -22.63
CA SER A 161 5.65 9.59 -23.56
C SER A 161 6.53 10.67 -22.91
N GLU A 162 7.45 11.27 -23.69
CA GLU A 162 8.24 12.43 -23.28
C GLU A 162 7.37 13.62 -22.89
#